data_AF-A0A453G870-F1
#
_entry.id   AF-A0A453G870-F1
#
_cell.length_a   1.000
_cell.length_b   1.000
_cell.length_c   1.000
_cell.angle_alpha   90.00
_cell.angle_beta   90.00
_cell.angle_gamma   90.00
#
_symmetry.space_group_name_H-M   'P 1'
#
loop_
_entity.id
_entity.type
_entity.pdbx_description
1 polymer ?
#
loop_
_entity_poly.entity_id
_entity_poly.type
_entity_poly.pdbx_seq_one_letter_code
_entity_poly.pdbx_strand_id
1 'polypeptide(L)'
;MLIVVKKVPAVQLTEAWLLQVNPQFYAFRWITLLLTQEFNFADIIHIWDTLLSDPDGPQETLLRICCAMLILVRKRLLAGDFSSNLKLLQSYPPTNIGHLLYVANKLQ
;
A
#
# COMPACT_ATOMS: atom_id res chain seq x y z
N MET A 1 4.22 9.42 -7.94
CA MET A 1 4.29 9.81 -6.51
C MET A 1 3.16 10.74 -6.08
N LEU A 2 2.92 11.84 -6.80
CA LEU A 2 1.70 12.66 -6.62
C LEU A 2 0.40 11.91 -6.98
N ILE A 3 0.48 10.85 -7.81
CA ILE A 3 -0.67 10.04 -8.25
C ILE A 3 -1.27 9.20 -7.11
N VAL A 4 -0.45 8.57 -6.26
CA VAL A 4 -0.91 7.81 -5.08
C VAL A 4 -1.71 8.74 -4.16
N VAL A 5 -1.16 9.93 -3.89
CA VAL A 5 -1.77 10.92 -3.00
C VAL A 5 -3.06 11.51 -3.57
N LYS A 6 -3.15 11.70 -4.90
CA LYS A 6 -4.34 12.26 -5.56
C LYS A 6 -5.44 11.24 -5.86
N LYS A 7 -5.14 9.95 -5.99
CA LYS A 7 -6.13 8.88 -6.26
C LYS A 7 -6.64 8.18 -5.02
N VAL A 8 -5.97 8.30 -3.87
CA VAL A 8 -6.61 7.92 -2.62
C VAL A 8 -7.77 8.88 -2.37
N PRO A 9 -9.02 8.40 -2.21
CA PRO A 9 -10.15 9.27 -1.92
C PRO A 9 -9.85 10.12 -0.70
N ALA A 10 -10.07 11.44 -0.82
CA ALA A 10 -9.89 12.43 0.24
C ALA A 10 -10.67 12.12 1.55
N VAL A 11 -11.56 11.12 1.52
CA VAL A 11 -12.39 10.65 2.64
C VAL A 11 -11.66 9.71 3.61
N GLN A 12 -10.57 9.03 3.24
CA GLN A 12 -9.91 8.03 4.11
C GLN A 12 -8.55 8.46 4.70
N LEU A 13 -7.88 9.43 4.06
CA LEU A 13 -6.63 10.00 4.53
C LEU A 13 -6.86 11.47 4.85
N THR A 14 -7.33 11.80 6.05
CA THR A 14 -7.23 13.18 6.54
C THR A 14 -5.78 13.62 6.37
N GLU A 15 -5.56 14.72 5.64
CA GLU A 15 -4.28 15.19 5.12
C GLU A 15 -3.12 15.17 6.14
N ALA A 16 -3.43 15.27 7.43
CA ALA A 16 -2.52 15.12 8.56
C ALA A 16 -1.70 13.80 8.57
N TRP A 17 -2.21 12.67 8.07
CA TRP A 17 -1.49 11.38 8.11
C TRP A 17 -0.40 11.25 7.05
N LEU A 18 -0.65 11.78 5.84
CA LEU A 18 0.34 11.81 4.76
C LEU A 18 1.43 12.86 5.01
N LEU A 19 1.11 13.90 5.80
CA LEU A 19 2.07 14.91 6.21
C LEU A 19 3.14 14.39 7.17
N GLN A 20 2.85 13.34 7.94
CA GLN A 20 3.83 12.78 8.87
C GLN A 20 4.90 11.93 8.16
N VAL A 21 4.55 11.12 7.16
CA VAL A 21 5.54 10.27 6.46
C VAL A 21 5.43 10.44 4.95
N ASN A 22 6.42 11.15 4.38
CA ASN A 22 6.48 11.40 2.94
C ASN A 22 6.54 10.07 2.16
N PRO A 23 5.60 9.81 1.24
CA PRO A 23 5.57 8.62 0.38
C PRO A 23 6.89 8.36 -0.38
N GLN A 24 7.74 9.38 -0.55
CA GLN A 24 9.08 9.24 -1.11
C GLN A 24 9.92 8.15 -0.46
N PHE A 25 9.78 7.94 0.84
CA PHE A 25 10.66 7.06 1.59
C PHE A 25 10.28 5.57 1.53
N TYR A 26 9.09 5.22 1.04
CA TYR A 26 8.64 3.82 0.95
C TYR A 26 7.95 3.50 -0.39
N ALA A 27 7.07 4.37 -0.88
CA ALA A 27 6.19 4.08 -2.01
C ALA A 27 6.94 3.97 -3.34
N PHE A 28 8.06 4.69 -3.52
CA PHE A 28 8.87 4.57 -4.73
C PHE A 28 9.31 3.11 -4.94
N ARG A 29 9.88 2.50 -3.90
CA ARG A 29 10.37 1.13 -3.91
C ARG A 29 9.24 0.11 -4.11
N TRP A 30 8.13 0.29 -3.39
CA TRP A 30 6.94 -0.56 -3.54
C TRP A 30 6.43 -0.61 -4.98
N ILE A 31 6.36 0.56 -5.64
CA ILE A 31 5.83 0.68 -6.99
C ILE A 31 6.84 0.17 -8.03
N THR A 32 8.10 0.60 -7.98
CA THR A 32 9.10 0.23 -8.99
C THR A 32 9.46 -1.25 -8.96
N LEU A 33 9.36 -1.88 -7.78
CA LEU A 33 9.65 -3.30 -7.61
C LEU A 33 8.40 -4.18 -7.57
N LEU A 34 7.23 -3.63 -7.89
CA LEU A 34 5.95 -4.36 -7.90
C LEU A 34 5.74 -5.20 -6.63
N LEU A 35 6.05 -4.59 -5.48
CA LEU A 35 5.94 -5.16 -4.12
C LEU A 35 6.85 -6.36 -3.80
N THR A 36 7.71 -6.81 -4.71
CA THR A 36 8.55 -8.03 -4.55
C THR A 36 9.47 -8.06 -3.33
N GLN A 37 9.75 -6.90 -2.73
CA GLN A 37 10.59 -6.78 -1.53
C GLN A 37 9.78 -6.84 -0.23
N GLU A 38 8.44 -6.71 -0.28
CA GLU A 38 7.57 -6.69 0.90
C GLU A 38 6.96 -8.04 1.23
N PHE A 39 6.80 -8.90 0.20
CA PHE A 39 6.15 -10.19 0.35
C PHE A 39 7.02 -11.30 -0.23
N ASN A 40 6.83 -12.51 0.28
CA ASN A 40 7.53 -13.68 -0.28
C ASN A 40 7.02 -13.99 -1.69
N PHE A 41 7.76 -14.85 -2.41
CA PHE A 41 7.44 -15.17 -3.80
C PHE A 41 6.02 -15.72 -4.00
N ALA A 42 5.56 -16.62 -3.12
CA ALA A 42 4.22 -17.20 -3.24
C ALA A 42 3.12 -16.15 -3.09
N ASP A 43 3.27 -15.24 -2.13
CA ASP A 43 2.34 -14.13 -1.92
C ASP A 43 2.34 -13.15 -3.10
N ILE A 44 3.52 -12.87 -3.66
CA ILE A 44 3.67 -11.99 -4.83
C ILE A 44 2.97 -12.55 -6.05
N ILE A 45 3.05 -13.86 -6.32
CA ILE A 45 2.35 -14.45 -7.46
C ILE A 45 0.84 -14.27 -7.34
N HIS A 46 0.26 -14.42 -6.14
CA HIS A 46 -1.18 -14.16 -5.92
C HIS A 46 -1.54 -12.67 -6.12
N ILE A 47 -0.69 -11.77 -5.63
CA ILE A 47 -0.87 -10.32 -5.85
C ILE A 47 -0.82 -10.01 -7.35
N TRP A 48 0.13 -10.62 -8.08
CA TRP A 48 0.30 -10.39 -9.51
C TRP A 48 -0.83 -10.97 -10.35
N ASP A 49 -1.42 -12.09 -9.94
CA ASP A 49 -2.63 -12.63 -10.57
C ASP A 49 -3.77 -11.61 -10.55
N THR A 50 -4.01 -10.97 -9.40
CA THR A 50 -5.00 -9.88 -9.28
C THR A 50 -4.56 -8.64 -10.07
N LEU A 51 -3.29 -8.25 -9.97
CA LEU A 51 -2.73 -7.08 -10.65
C LEU A 51 -2.93 -7.13 -12.17
N LEU A 52 -2.68 -8.29 -12.78
CA LEU A 52 -2.69 -8.48 -14.23
C LEU A 52 -4.07 -8.84 -14.79
N SER A 53 -4.98 -9.35 -13.95
CA SER A 53 -6.34 -9.73 -14.37
C SER A 53 -7.36 -8.60 -14.26
N ASP A 54 -7.03 -7.53 -13.53
CA ASP A 54 -7.96 -6.42 -13.24
C ASP A 54 -8.22 -5.53 -14.47
N PRO A 55 -9.49 -5.22 -14.80
CA PRO A 55 -9.87 -4.43 -15.98
C PRO A 55 -9.44 -2.95 -15.91
N ASP A 56 -9.21 -2.39 -14.71
CA ASP A 56 -8.72 -1.00 -14.58
C ASP A 56 -7.22 -0.88 -14.91
N GLY A 57 -6.55 -2.02 -15.10
CA GLY A 57 -5.17 -2.13 -15.49
C GLY A 57 -4.20 -2.17 -14.30
N PRO A 58 -2.98 -2.68 -14.54
CA PRO A 58 -2.04 -3.05 -13.48
C PRO A 58 -1.58 -1.88 -12.62
N GLN A 59 -1.48 -0.67 -13.21
CA GLN A 59 -1.08 0.52 -12.46
C GLN A 59 -2.14 0.91 -11.42
N GLU A 60 -3.42 0.88 -11.77
CA GLU A 60 -4.49 1.27 -10.86
C GLU A 60 -4.66 0.25 -9.74
N THR A 61 -4.61 -1.04 -10.09
CA THR A 61 -4.64 -2.13 -9.13
C THR A 61 -3.45 -2.07 -8.17
N LEU A 62 -2.24 -1.81 -8.66
CA LEU A 62 -1.06 -1.63 -7.82
C LEU A 62 -1.25 -0.52 -6.79
N LEU A 63 -1.79 0.61 -7.24
CA LEU A 63 -2.05 1.76 -6.37
C LEU A 63 -3.09 1.39 -5.32
N ARG A 64 -4.20 0.74 -5.67
CA ARG A 64 -5.20 0.25 -4.71
C ARG A 64 -4.59 -0.70 -3.67
N ILE A 65 -3.71 -1.61 -4.09
CA ILE A 65 -3.02 -2.54 -3.18
C ILE A 65 -2.10 -1.77 -2.23
N CYS A 66 -1.31 -0.81 -2.73
CA CYS A 66 -0.47 0.05 -1.88
C CYS A 66 -1.31 0.83 -0.86
N CYS A 67 -2.51 1.29 -1.25
CA CYS A 67 -3.43 1.97 -0.34
C CYS A 67 -4.01 1.02 0.71
N ALA A 68 -4.41 -0.19 0.30
CA ALA A 68 -4.86 -1.23 1.20
C ALA A 68 -3.78 -1.58 2.24
N MET A 69 -2.51 -1.67 1.82
CA MET A 69 -1.38 -1.87 2.73
C MET A 69 -1.34 -0.79 3.82
N LEU A 70 -1.49 0.49 3.46
CA LEU A 70 -1.51 1.59 4.43
C LEU A 70 -2.73 1.52 5.37
N ILE A 71 -3.90 1.16 4.84
CA ILE A 71 -5.13 1.01 5.63
C ILE A 71 -4.97 -0.09 6.69
N LEU A 72 -4.39 -1.23 6.33
CA LEU A 72 -4.22 -2.36 7.25
C LEU A 72 -3.30 -2.05 8.43
N VAL A 73 -2.26 -1.24 8.22
CA VAL A 73 -1.35 -0.82 9.29
C VAL A 73 -1.75 0.51 9.93
N ARG A 74 -2.86 1.13 9.51
CA ARG A 74 -3.31 2.46 9.94
C ARG A 74 -3.24 2.62 11.46
N LYS A 75 -3.81 1.69 12.23
CA LYS A 75 -3.83 1.77 13.71
C LYS A 75 -2.43 1.89 14.32
N ARG A 76 -1.44 1.18 13.74
CA ARG A 76 -0.04 1.27 14.18
C ARG A 76 0.59 2.60 13.77
N LEU A 77 0.29 3.07 12.56
CA LEU A 77 0.73 4.38 12.09
C LEU A 77 0.18 5.53 12.97
N LEU A 78 -1.06 5.42 13.45
CA LEU A 78 -1.65 6.47 14.31
C LEU A 78 -1.04 6.53 15.71
N ALA A 79 -0.54 5.39 16.19
CA ALA A 79 0.06 5.28 17.51
C ALA A 79 1.57 5.52 17.50
N GLY A 80 2.23 5.37 16.34
CA GLY A 80 3.67 5.50 16.18
C GLY A 80 4.13 6.92 15.88
N ASP A 81 5.41 7.17 16.14
CA ASP A 81 6.11 8.38 15.73
C ASP A 81 6.70 8.26 14.32
N PHE A 82 7.33 9.33 13.82
CA PHE A 82 7.91 9.35 12.48
C PHE A 82 8.87 8.17 12.21
N SER A 83 9.80 7.92 13.13
CA SER A 83 10.85 6.91 12.95
C SER A 83 10.25 5.49 12.94
N SER A 84 9.34 5.21 13.88
CA SER A 84 8.67 3.91 13.96
C SER A 84 7.79 3.66 12.74
N ASN A 85 7.06 4.68 12.28
CA ASN A 85 6.19 4.58 11.10
C ASN A 85 7.01 4.36 9.82
N LEU A 86 8.13 5.07 9.66
CA LEU A 86 9.02 4.86 8.53
C LEU A 86 9.59 3.43 8.54
N LYS A 87 10.05 2.94 9.69
CA LYS A 87 10.58 1.58 9.82
C LYS A 87 9.50 0.52 9.52
N LEU A 88 8.28 0.73 10.00
CA LEU A 88 7.13 -0.14 9.72
C LEU A 88 6.80 -0.22 8.23
N LEU A 89 6.91 0.90 7.50
CA LEU A 89 6.62 0.95 6.06
C LEU A 89 7.80 0.47 5.20
N GLN A 90 9.03 0.58 5.69
CA GLN A 90 10.20 0.02 5.00
C GLN A 90 10.37 -1.48 5.23
N SER A 91 9.81 -2.00 6.33
CA SER A 91 9.78 -3.43 6.68
C SER A 91 8.33 -3.81 7.00
N TYR A 92 7.54 -3.98 5.95
CA TYR A 92 6.11 -4.23 6.07
C TYR A 92 5.84 -5.55 6.83
N PRO A 93 4.88 -5.56 7.78
CA PRO A 93 4.64 -6.74 8.60
C PRO A 93 3.98 -7.88 7.77
N PRO A 94 4.17 -9.15 8.18
CA PRO A 94 3.46 -10.27 7.60
C PRO A 94 1.94 -10.01 7.58
N THR A 95 1.34 -10.19 6.41
CA THR A 95 -0.05 -9.80 6.15
C THR A 95 -0.75 -10.91 5.38
N ASN A 96 -2.02 -11.18 5.72
CA ASN A 96 -2.83 -12.12 4.97
C ASN A 96 -3.19 -11.53 3.60
N ILE A 97 -2.70 -12.15 2.53
CA ILE A 97 -2.86 -11.64 1.16
C ILE A 97 -4.33 -11.63 0.73
N GLY A 98 -5.11 -12.65 1.09
CA GLY A 98 -6.55 -12.67 0.79
C GLY A 98 -7.29 -11.48 1.40
N HIS A 99 -6.97 -11.12 2.64
CA HIS A 99 -7.54 -9.94 3.28
C HIS A 99 -7.02 -8.62 2.66
N LEU A 100 -5.74 -8.56 2.29
CA LEU A 100 -5.17 -7.41 1.60
C LEU A 100 -5.86 -7.14 0.26
N LEU A 101 -6.01 -8.17 -0.57
CA LEU A 101 -6.67 -8.08 -1.87
C LEU A 101 -8.16 -7.75 -1.72
N TYR A 102 -8.82 -8.33 -0.71
CA TYR A 102 -10.20 -7.98 -0.38
C TYR A 102 -10.35 -6.47 -0.07
N VAL A 103 -9.46 -5.91 0.77
CA VAL A 103 -9.48 -4.46 1.06
C VAL A 103 -9.16 -3.64 -0.19
N ALA A 104 -8.20 -4.06 -1.01
CA ALA A 104 -7.85 -3.36 -2.25
C ALA A 104 -9.01 -3.31 -3.24
N ASN A 105 -9.75 -4.41 -3.40
CA ASN A 105 -10.91 -4.49 -4.29
C ASN A 105 -12.08 -3.64 -3.82
N LYS A 106 -12.17 -3.32 -2.52
CA LYS A 106 -13.17 -2.36 -1.99
C LYS A 106 -12.83 -0.90 -2.28
N LEU A 107 -11.62 -0.61 -2.77
CA LEU A 107 -11.17 0.73 -3.17
C LEU A 107 -11.31 0.98 -4.67
N GLN A 108 -11.81 -0.01 -5.42
CA GLN A 108 -12.23 0.15 -6.81
C GLN A 108 -13.52 0.98 -6.89
#